data_AF-A0AAV5XVJ3-F1
#
_entry.id   AF-A0AAV5XVJ3-F1
#
_cell.length_a   1.000
_cell.length_b   1.000
_cell.length_c   1.000
_cell.angle_alpha   90.00
_cell.angle_beta   90.00
_cell.angle_gamma   90.00
#
_symmetry.space_group_name_H-M   'P 1'
#
loop_
_entity.id
_entity.type
_entity.pdbx_description
1 polymer ?
#
loop_
_entity_poly.entity_id
_entity_poly.type
_entity_poly.pdbx_seq_one_letter_code
_entity_poly.pdbx_strand_id
1 'polypeptide(L)'
;MGSIMVSLGEVLVGLADALQTVDIRVAACRESTSVSAGEWLPLRTVIRVSFHSQETIRGKYLELERRLGRPRTDRFAIFHAVVPLSQLPALPPRHVLLARVAPEGLSLETAPLNAGDLKGRIERYRHTCEPIGKEIWPGIEFSYTPNGGVFPAKTTDIAVLDAEVRRELGLPSCETAMRAYLEVRDTSTRFGNVFTEVLMPASITELGFDGTVLAIEAIAAKSLGGFRCFLTKRAPDGLAVLEHREVFLRAAGERGDFVVQRGSTELKADREELIDIVLTHPALPELDELRRRVHDLLPLAERNPLLVCLSRFWDLTEVRRRLERPYETPHRKLDRSPQMAFQASVAHLLTLAGFRTIDLERDDQMRHPETSVQVATADLLAYHAPRRVLVVGACTINVPRGEDYEKLLHATSLLRREFGEMTEVILVPALFAGQEGDSAVREGALARRVCLLTLDELTKAWRLVEEGEEDRFLSFLLGLPSL
;
A
#
# COMPACT_ATOMS: atom_id res chain seq x y z
N MET A 1 -3.09 14.47 12.73
CA MET A 1 -4.27 13.58 12.64
C MET A 1 -5.22 14.00 13.73
N GLY A 2 -6.39 14.54 13.38
CA GLY A 2 -7.43 14.76 14.37
C GLY A 2 -8.13 13.43 14.59
N SER A 3 -7.98 12.80 15.75
CA SER A 3 -8.80 11.64 16.09
C SER A 3 -10.21 12.15 16.36
N ILE A 4 -11.13 11.96 15.42
CA ILE A 4 -12.55 12.17 15.70
C ILE A 4 -12.95 11.05 16.64
N MET A 5 -13.32 11.42 17.85
CA MET A 5 -13.75 10.49 18.88
C MET A 5 -15.27 10.41 18.86
N VAL A 6 -15.82 9.35 18.28
CA VAL A 6 -17.27 9.08 18.23
C VAL A 6 -17.61 7.91 19.14
N SER A 7 -18.80 7.95 19.75
CA SER A 7 -19.32 6.82 20.52
C SER A 7 -19.98 5.78 19.61
N LEU A 8 -20.00 4.51 20.03
CA LEU A 8 -20.65 3.44 19.28
C LEU A 8 -22.13 3.76 18.99
N GLY A 9 -22.87 4.29 19.98
CA GLY A 9 -24.28 4.65 19.81
C GLY A 9 -24.51 5.71 18.74
N GLU A 10 -23.69 6.77 18.71
CA GLU A 10 -23.78 7.82 17.67
C GLU A 10 -23.55 7.25 16.26
N VAL A 11 -22.56 6.36 16.11
CA VAL A 11 -22.27 5.71 14.82
C VAL A 11 -23.42 4.82 14.37
N LEU A 12 -23.96 3.99 15.25
CA LEU A 12 -25.06 3.08 14.92
C LEU A 12 -26.34 3.84 14.55
N VAL A 13 -26.65 4.92 15.27
CA VAL A 13 -27.81 5.77 14.95
C VAL A 13 -27.59 6.52 13.64
N GLY A 14 -26.40 7.11 13.44
CA GLY A 14 -26.09 7.91 12.26
C GLY A 14 -26.01 7.10 10.95
N LEU A 15 -25.74 5.80 11.05
CA LEU A 15 -25.63 4.89 9.90
C LEU A 15 -26.71 3.80 9.88
N ALA A 16 -27.78 3.94 10.67
CA ALA A 16 -28.81 2.91 10.81
C ALA A 16 -29.41 2.46 9.46
N ASP A 17 -29.58 3.40 8.52
CA ASP A 17 -30.11 3.12 7.19
C ASP A 17 -29.11 2.35 6.30
N ALA A 18 -27.81 2.57 6.52
CA ALA A 18 -26.76 1.96 5.72
C ALA A 18 -26.35 0.57 6.23
N LEU A 19 -26.38 0.37 7.55
CA LEU A 19 -26.00 -0.85 8.24
C LEU A 19 -27.15 -1.87 8.20
N GLN A 20 -26.83 -3.14 7.98
CA GLN A 20 -27.84 -4.19 7.78
C GLN A 20 -27.75 -5.30 8.81
N THR A 21 -26.54 -5.65 9.24
CA THR A 21 -26.30 -6.89 9.98
C THR A 21 -25.33 -6.72 11.13
N VAL A 22 -25.47 -7.63 12.10
CA VAL A 22 -24.58 -7.79 13.24
C VAL A 22 -24.11 -9.24 13.27
N ASP A 23 -22.81 -9.44 13.04
CA ASP A 23 -22.09 -10.71 13.19
C ASP A 23 -21.56 -10.79 14.63
N ILE A 24 -22.01 -11.79 15.39
CA ILE A 24 -21.63 -12.00 16.78
C ILE A 24 -20.87 -13.31 16.85
N ARG A 25 -19.63 -13.25 17.31
CA ARG A 25 -18.79 -14.42 17.55
C ARG A 25 -18.28 -14.43 18.97
N VAL A 26 -18.50 -15.55 19.67
CA VAL A 26 -18.10 -15.70 21.07
C VAL A 26 -17.29 -16.97 21.23
N ALA A 27 -16.02 -16.83 21.58
CA ALA A 27 -15.27 -17.93 22.15
C ALA A 27 -15.70 -18.10 23.60
N ALA A 28 -16.05 -19.31 24.01
CA ALA A 28 -16.46 -19.60 25.37
C ALA A 28 -15.89 -20.92 25.86
N CYS A 29 -15.75 -21.03 27.18
CA CYS A 29 -15.37 -22.28 27.84
C CYS A 29 -16.42 -22.72 28.86
N ARG A 30 -16.38 -24.00 29.23
CA ARG A 30 -17.21 -24.57 30.27
C ARG A 30 -16.31 -25.02 31.43
N GLU A 31 -16.46 -24.41 32.61
CA GLU A 31 -15.72 -24.84 33.79
C GLU A 31 -16.32 -26.11 34.40
N SER A 32 -15.45 -27.03 34.83
CA SER A 32 -15.86 -28.30 35.45
C SER A 32 -16.03 -28.23 36.97
N THR A 33 -15.65 -27.11 37.63
CA THR A 33 -15.44 -27.09 39.10
C THR A 33 -15.99 -25.86 39.86
N SER A 34 -16.97 -25.13 39.36
CA SER A 34 -17.51 -23.92 40.05
C SER A 34 -19.05 -23.88 40.16
N VAL A 35 -19.56 -22.87 40.87
CA VAL A 35 -20.99 -22.61 41.19
C VAL A 35 -21.85 -22.44 39.93
N SER A 36 -21.23 -22.20 38.77
CA SER A 36 -21.81 -22.15 37.43
C SER A 36 -21.48 -23.42 36.60
N ALA A 37 -21.39 -24.57 37.27
CA ALA A 37 -21.17 -25.88 36.64
C ALA A 37 -22.24 -26.13 35.56
N GLY A 38 -21.84 -25.98 34.31
CA GLY A 38 -22.73 -26.19 33.17
C GLY A 38 -22.92 -24.98 32.27
N GLU A 39 -22.55 -23.77 32.68
CA GLU A 39 -22.67 -22.55 31.87
C GLU A 39 -21.45 -22.31 30.98
N TRP A 40 -21.68 -21.69 29.82
CA TRP A 40 -20.63 -21.26 28.91
C TRP A 40 -20.16 -19.86 29.30
N LEU A 41 -18.90 -19.75 29.71
CA LEU A 41 -18.27 -18.49 30.09
C LEU A 41 -17.54 -17.88 28.89
N PRO A 42 -17.81 -16.62 28.52
CA PRO A 42 -17.16 -15.98 27.38
C PRO A 42 -15.66 -15.74 27.66
N LEU A 43 -14.81 -16.29 26.81
CA LEU A 43 -13.37 -16.03 26.76
C LEU A 43 -13.05 -14.80 25.93
N ARG A 44 -13.76 -14.58 24.82
CA ARG A 44 -13.56 -13.43 23.92
C ARG A 44 -14.80 -13.24 23.06
N THR A 45 -15.21 -11.99 22.86
CA THR A 45 -16.39 -11.66 22.06
C THR A 45 -16.00 -10.68 20.96
N VAL A 46 -16.51 -10.93 19.76
CA VAL A 46 -16.41 -10.03 18.61
C VAL A 46 -17.81 -9.74 18.10
N ILE A 47 -18.12 -8.47 17.94
CA ILE A 47 -19.38 -7.97 17.40
C ILE A 47 -19.02 -7.11 16.19
N ARG A 48 -19.39 -7.51 14.98
CA ARG A 48 -19.17 -6.72 13.77
C ARG A 48 -20.50 -6.23 13.24
N VAL A 49 -20.65 -4.93 13.15
CA VAL A 49 -21.80 -4.29 12.51
C VAL A 49 -21.40 -3.92 11.10
N SER A 50 -22.17 -4.37 10.12
CA SER A 50 -21.84 -4.18 8.71
C SER A 50 -23.05 -3.83 7.84
N PHE A 51 -22.77 -3.26 6.69
CA PHE A 51 -23.73 -3.01 5.61
C PHE A 51 -23.94 -4.22 4.69
N HIS A 52 -23.28 -5.35 4.95
CA HIS A 52 -23.46 -6.59 4.17
C HIS A 52 -24.73 -7.33 4.58
N SER A 53 -25.28 -8.11 3.65
CA SER A 53 -26.45 -8.95 3.89
C SER A 53 -26.15 -10.12 4.84
N GLN A 54 -27.19 -10.66 5.49
CA GLN A 54 -27.03 -11.80 6.41
C GLN A 54 -26.49 -13.04 5.69
N GLU A 55 -26.87 -13.22 4.43
CA GLU A 55 -26.44 -14.33 3.59
C GLU A 55 -24.94 -14.27 3.30
N THR A 56 -24.41 -13.08 2.96
CA THR A 56 -22.98 -12.87 2.74
C THR A 56 -22.17 -13.20 3.99
N ILE A 57 -22.62 -12.73 5.16
CA ILE A 57 -21.92 -12.98 6.43
C ILE A 57 -21.97 -14.47 6.81
N ARG A 58 -23.15 -15.09 6.76
CA ARG A 58 -23.30 -16.52 7.04
C ARG A 58 -22.48 -17.37 6.08
N GLY A 59 -22.48 -17.04 4.79
CA GLY A 59 -21.70 -17.74 3.77
C GLY A 59 -20.19 -17.73 4.08
N LYS A 60 -19.64 -16.57 4.45
CA LYS A 60 -18.22 -16.44 4.84
C LYS A 60 -17.87 -17.26 6.08
N TYR A 61 -18.73 -17.25 7.11
CA TYR A 61 -18.49 -18.08 8.30
C TYR A 61 -18.60 -19.58 8.00
N LEU A 62 -19.55 -19.99 7.16
CA LEU A 62 -19.67 -21.39 6.73
C LEU A 62 -18.45 -21.84 5.93
N GLU A 63 -17.84 -20.98 5.11
CA GLU A 63 -16.57 -21.28 4.43
C GLU A 63 -15.43 -21.49 5.44
N LEU A 64 -15.39 -20.66 6.50
CA LEU A 64 -14.43 -20.80 7.58
C LEU A 64 -14.58 -22.14 8.32
N GLU A 65 -15.81 -22.53 8.67
CA GLU A 65 -16.09 -23.85 9.27
C GLU A 65 -15.77 -25.02 8.31
N ARG A 66 -16.03 -24.88 7.01
CA ARG A 66 -15.63 -25.91 6.03
C ARG A 66 -14.12 -26.11 5.98
N ARG A 67 -13.35 -25.03 6.15
CA ARG A 67 -11.88 -25.07 6.09
C ARG A 67 -11.25 -25.58 7.39
N LEU A 68 -11.81 -25.21 8.54
CA LEU A 68 -11.19 -25.43 9.85
C LEU A 68 -11.93 -26.46 10.73
N GLY A 69 -13.08 -26.96 10.28
CA GLY A 69 -13.97 -27.82 11.05
C GLY A 69 -15.03 -27.04 11.84
N ARG A 70 -15.83 -27.75 12.63
CA ARG A 70 -16.77 -27.11 13.55
C ARG A 70 -16.07 -26.82 14.88
N PRO A 71 -16.02 -25.57 15.36
CA PRO A 71 -15.24 -25.21 16.54
C PRO A 71 -15.96 -25.53 17.85
N ARG A 72 -16.16 -26.82 18.15
CA ARG A 72 -16.87 -27.26 19.36
C ARG A 72 -16.30 -28.55 19.93
N THR A 73 -16.02 -28.51 21.22
CA THR A 73 -15.62 -29.62 22.08
C THR A 73 -16.51 -29.62 23.33
N ASP A 74 -16.22 -30.48 24.32
CA ASP A 74 -16.97 -30.53 25.58
C ASP A 74 -16.78 -29.27 26.44
N ARG A 75 -15.59 -28.67 26.39
CA ARG A 75 -15.20 -27.54 27.25
C ARG A 75 -14.88 -26.25 26.50
N PHE A 76 -14.75 -26.29 25.17
CA PHE A 76 -14.46 -25.12 24.35
C PHE A 76 -15.41 -25.05 23.15
N ALA A 77 -15.93 -23.85 22.86
CA ALA A 77 -16.72 -23.64 21.66
C ALA A 77 -16.58 -22.22 21.14
N ILE A 78 -16.70 -22.06 19.82
CA ILE A 78 -17.01 -20.78 19.20
C ILE A 78 -18.49 -20.79 18.83
N PHE A 79 -19.23 -19.86 19.43
CA PHE A 79 -20.61 -19.57 19.08
C PHE A 79 -20.64 -18.47 18.03
N HIS A 80 -21.55 -18.59 17.06
CA HIS A 80 -21.74 -17.60 16.01
C HIS A 80 -23.23 -17.35 15.78
N ALA A 81 -23.60 -16.08 15.65
CA ALA A 81 -24.93 -15.65 15.25
C ALA A 81 -24.84 -14.45 14.32
N VAL A 82 -25.73 -14.42 13.34
CA VAL A 82 -25.92 -13.27 12.45
C VAL A 82 -27.36 -12.82 12.58
N VAL A 83 -27.55 -11.58 13.05
CA VAL A 83 -28.85 -10.97 13.25
C VAL A 83 -28.97 -9.68 12.43
N PRO A 84 -30.17 -9.28 11.99
CA PRO A 84 -30.37 -7.96 11.40
C PRO A 84 -30.12 -6.86 12.44
N LEU A 85 -29.69 -5.68 11.98
CA LEU A 85 -29.45 -4.52 12.85
C LEU A 85 -30.67 -4.14 13.69
N SER A 86 -31.88 -4.35 13.16
CA SER A 86 -33.14 -4.09 13.86
C SER A 86 -33.37 -4.93 15.11
N GLN A 87 -32.58 -6.01 15.32
CA GLN A 87 -32.60 -6.84 16.53
C GLN A 87 -31.55 -6.41 17.56
N LEU A 88 -30.76 -5.38 17.29
CA LEU A 88 -29.82 -4.83 18.26
C LEU A 88 -30.59 -4.23 19.44
N PRO A 89 -30.23 -4.54 20.70
CA PRO A 89 -30.84 -3.86 21.84
C PRO A 89 -30.56 -2.36 21.79
N ALA A 90 -31.49 -1.56 22.33
CA ALA A 90 -31.27 -0.13 22.49
C ALA A 90 -29.96 0.12 23.24
N LEU A 91 -29.12 1.02 22.74
CA LEU A 91 -27.80 1.33 23.31
C LEU A 91 -27.79 2.74 23.89
N PRO A 92 -28.20 2.94 25.16
CA PRO A 92 -28.17 4.26 25.79
C PRO A 92 -26.75 4.81 25.88
N PRO A 93 -26.60 6.12 26.13
CA PRO A 93 -25.29 6.70 26.44
C PRO A 93 -24.58 5.93 27.55
N ARG A 94 -23.27 5.73 27.40
CA ARG A 94 -22.40 4.99 28.34
C ARG A 94 -22.75 3.51 28.50
N HIS A 95 -23.46 2.92 27.55
CA HIS A 95 -23.67 1.48 27.50
C HIS A 95 -22.81 0.85 26.40
N VAL A 96 -22.55 -0.44 26.58
CA VAL A 96 -21.84 -1.28 25.62
C VAL A 96 -22.66 -2.53 25.31
N LEU A 97 -22.39 -3.14 24.17
CA LEU A 97 -23.01 -4.40 23.76
C LEU A 97 -22.31 -5.58 24.47
N LEU A 98 -23.07 -6.56 24.90
CA LEU A 98 -22.55 -7.81 25.43
C LEU A 98 -23.21 -8.98 24.75
N ALA A 99 -22.42 -9.98 24.40
CA ALA A 99 -22.95 -11.24 23.91
C ALA A 99 -23.13 -12.20 25.07
N ARG A 100 -24.33 -12.77 25.20
CA ARG A 100 -24.65 -13.80 26.18
C ARG A 100 -24.85 -15.13 25.47
N VAL A 101 -24.15 -16.17 25.95
CA VAL A 101 -24.32 -17.54 25.50
C VAL A 101 -25.39 -18.20 26.36
N ALA A 102 -26.56 -18.46 25.79
CA ALA A 102 -27.67 -19.17 26.43
C ALA A 102 -27.90 -20.54 25.74
N PRO A 103 -28.65 -21.46 26.38
CA PRO A 103 -29.02 -22.74 25.75
C PRO A 103 -29.75 -22.56 24.40
N GLU A 104 -30.55 -21.51 24.28
CA GLU A 104 -31.33 -21.12 23.09
C GLU A 104 -30.44 -20.56 21.96
N GLY A 105 -29.20 -20.14 22.27
CA GLY A 105 -28.27 -19.53 21.32
C GLY A 105 -27.56 -18.28 21.86
N LEU A 106 -26.98 -17.50 20.94
CA LEU A 106 -26.38 -16.20 21.25
C LEU A 106 -27.44 -15.10 21.24
N SER A 107 -27.35 -14.21 22.22
CA SER A 107 -28.15 -12.98 22.29
C SER A 107 -27.27 -11.79 22.61
N LEU A 108 -27.72 -10.59 22.22
CA LEU A 108 -27.08 -9.33 22.60
C LEU A 108 -27.87 -8.67 23.72
N GLU A 109 -27.16 -8.22 24.74
CA GLU A 109 -27.66 -7.41 25.84
C GLU A 109 -26.83 -6.11 25.93
N THR A 110 -27.30 -5.13 26.70
CA THR A 110 -26.53 -3.92 26.98
C THR A 110 -26.16 -3.84 28.44
N ALA A 111 -24.94 -3.40 28.72
CA ALA A 111 -24.47 -3.15 30.09
C ALA A 111 -23.89 -1.75 30.25
N PRO A 112 -23.99 -1.15 31.45
CA PRO A 112 -23.36 0.12 31.75
C PRO A 112 -21.84 -0.04 31.81
N LEU A 113 -21.12 0.92 31.22
CA LEU A 113 -19.67 1.01 31.29
C LEU A 113 -19.25 2.09 32.30
N ASN A 114 -18.23 1.81 33.11
CA ASN A 114 -17.65 2.84 33.99
C ASN A 114 -17.01 3.94 33.13
N ALA A 115 -17.20 5.19 33.54
CA ALA A 115 -16.86 6.37 32.74
C ALA A 115 -15.39 6.38 32.29
N GLY A 116 -15.22 6.62 30.98
CA GLY A 116 -13.95 6.54 30.24
C GLY A 116 -14.31 6.24 28.79
N ASP A 117 -14.91 7.24 28.13
CA ASP A 117 -15.63 7.16 26.86
C ASP A 117 -15.06 6.13 25.88
N LEU A 118 -15.87 5.13 25.55
CA LEU A 118 -15.62 4.15 24.49
C LEU A 118 -15.57 4.88 23.14
N LYS A 119 -14.41 5.44 22.84
CA LYS A 119 -14.16 6.26 21.66
C LYS A 119 -13.33 5.45 20.69
N GLY A 120 -13.92 5.19 19.54
CA GLY A 120 -13.23 4.56 18.43
C GLY A 120 -12.74 5.63 17.46
N ARG A 121 -11.75 5.26 16.66
CA ARG A 121 -11.24 6.05 15.54
C ARG A 121 -11.50 5.29 14.24
N ILE A 122 -11.75 6.03 13.16
CA ILE A 122 -11.86 5.43 11.83
C ILE A 122 -10.46 5.04 11.36
N GLU A 123 -10.29 3.76 11.07
CA GLU A 123 -9.02 3.21 10.61
C GLU A 123 -9.26 2.15 9.52
N ARG A 124 -8.39 2.19 8.51
CA ARG A 124 -8.32 1.16 7.47
C ARG A 124 -7.44 -0.01 7.90
N TYR A 125 -6.34 0.30 8.58
CA TYR A 125 -5.38 -0.68 9.06
C TYR A 125 -5.67 -0.96 10.52
N ARG A 126 -6.59 -1.88 10.72
CA ARG A 126 -7.01 -2.28 12.06
C ARG A 126 -5.95 -3.12 12.72
N HIS A 127 -5.71 -2.84 14.00
CA HIS A 127 -4.72 -3.53 14.79
C HIS A 127 -5.30 -4.76 15.48
N THR A 128 -6.62 -4.81 15.70
CA THR A 128 -7.22 -5.80 16.58
C THR A 128 -8.22 -6.72 15.89
N CYS A 129 -9.15 -6.21 15.08
CA CYS A 129 -10.10 -7.03 14.34
C CYS A 129 -9.77 -7.06 12.86
N GLU A 130 -9.88 -8.24 12.24
CA GLU A 130 -9.86 -8.34 10.79
C GLU A 130 -11.27 -8.06 10.24
N PRO A 131 -11.41 -7.19 9.22
CA PRO A 131 -12.66 -7.01 8.51
C PRO A 131 -13.14 -8.30 7.88
N ILE A 132 -14.44 -8.33 7.57
CA ILE A 132 -15.06 -9.43 6.87
C ILE A 132 -14.59 -9.45 5.40
N GLY A 133 -13.50 -10.16 5.12
CA GLY A 133 -12.90 -10.27 3.79
C GLY A 133 -11.41 -9.94 3.80
N LYS A 134 -10.69 -10.28 2.73
CA LYS A 134 -9.24 -10.00 2.64
C LYS A 134 -8.91 -8.55 2.26
N GLU A 135 -9.93 -7.73 1.97
CA GLU A 135 -9.75 -6.35 1.52
C GLU A 135 -9.66 -5.39 2.71
N ILE A 136 -8.73 -4.43 2.62
CA ILE A 136 -8.55 -3.38 3.61
C ILE A 136 -9.71 -2.39 3.48
N TRP A 137 -10.53 -2.28 4.52
CA TRP A 137 -11.77 -1.49 4.52
C TRP A 137 -11.84 -0.52 5.71
N PRO A 138 -12.35 0.71 5.56
CA PRO A 138 -12.50 1.64 6.68
C PRO A 138 -13.53 1.16 7.71
N GLY A 139 -13.24 1.34 8.99
CA GLY A 139 -14.18 1.04 10.07
C GLY A 139 -13.71 1.60 11.40
N ILE A 140 -14.57 1.48 12.41
CA ILE A 140 -14.28 1.93 13.77
C ILE A 140 -14.21 0.73 14.68
N GLU A 141 -13.11 0.63 15.42
CA GLU A 141 -12.92 -0.38 16.46
C GLU A 141 -13.20 0.21 17.84
N PHE A 142 -13.90 -0.59 18.65
CA PHE A 142 -14.12 -0.34 20.06
C PHE A 142 -13.70 -1.59 20.83
N SER A 143 -12.89 -1.42 21.88
CA SER A 143 -12.48 -2.52 22.76
C SER A 143 -12.77 -2.16 24.21
N TYR A 144 -13.35 -3.11 24.94
CA TYR A 144 -13.67 -2.93 26.35
C TYR A 144 -13.75 -4.26 27.09
N THR A 145 -13.60 -4.18 28.41
CA THR A 145 -13.84 -5.28 29.33
C THR A 145 -15.06 -4.93 30.19
N PRO A 146 -16.17 -5.68 30.12
CA PRO A 146 -17.36 -5.39 30.91
C PRO A 146 -17.11 -5.48 32.42
N ASN A 147 -17.77 -4.60 33.18
CA ASN A 147 -17.78 -4.67 34.64
C ASN A 147 -18.55 -5.91 35.10
N GLY A 148 -17.96 -6.71 36.00
CA GLY A 148 -18.65 -7.84 36.61
C GLY A 148 -18.88 -9.04 35.69
N GLY A 149 -18.17 -9.12 34.56
CA GLY A 149 -18.17 -10.34 33.76
C GLY A 149 -17.78 -11.55 34.62
N VAL A 150 -18.51 -12.66 34.46
CA VAL A 150 -18.09 -13.96 35.02
C VAL A 150 -16.94 -14.45 34.17
N PHE A 151 -15.74 -13.98 34.48
CA PHE A 151 -14.52 -14.48 33.90
C PHE A 151 -14.13 -15.77 34.63
N PRO A 152 -13.37 -16.67 33.98
CA PRO A 152 -12.80 -17.83 34.67
C PRO A 152 -12.08 -17.35 35.94
N ALA A 153 -12.53 -17.83 37.11
CA ALA A 153 -12.13 -17.29 38.42
C ALA A 153 -10.67 -17.62 38.80
N LYS A 154 -10.02 -18.45 38.01
CA LYS A 154 -8.59 -18.78 38.05
C LYS A 154 -8.06 -18.82 36.62
N THR A 155 -6.75 -18.95 36.46
CA THR A 155 -6.12 -19.56 35.28
C THR A 155 -6.67 -20.99 35.09
N THR A 156 -7.96 -21.12 34.78
CA THR A 156 -8.64 -22.39 34.62
C THR A 156 -8.13 -22.99 33.32
N ASP A 157 -7.13 -23.83 33.50
CA ASP A 157 -6.70 -24.92 32.64
C ASP A 157 -6.67 -24.64 31.13
N ILE A 158 -6.11 -23.49 30.74
CA ILE A 158 -5.77 -23.19 29.33
C ILE A 158 -5.01 -24.38 28.72
N ALA A 159 -4.14 -25.03 29.50
CA ALA A 159 -3.42 -26.23 29.08
C ALA A 159 -4.36 -27.41 28.74
N VAL A 160 -5.42 -27.64 29.52
CA VAL A 160 -6.43 -28.65 29.19
C VAL A 160 -7.28 -28.22 27.99
N LEU A 161 -7.69 -26.95 27.89
CA LEU A 161 -8.39 -26.46 26.70
C LEU A 161 -7.52 -26.60 25.45
N ASP A 162 -6.22 -26.30 25.52
CA ASP A 162 -5.27 -26.46 24.43
C ASP A 162 -5.11 -27.93 24.04
N ALA A 163 -5.01 -28.84 25.02
CA ALA A 163 -4.92 -30.27 24.77
C ALA A 163 -6.19 -30.81 24.10
N GLU A 164 -7.36 -30.35 24.54
CA GLU A 164 -8.68 -30.72 23.99
C GLU A 164 -8.85 -30.18 22.56
N VAL A 165 -8.59 -28.90 22.33
CA VAL A 165 -8.62 -28.26 21.01
C VAL A 165 -7.65 -28.94 20.04
N ARG A 166 -6.45 -29.31 20.50
CA ARG A 166 -5.48 -30.03 19.67
C ARG A 166 -5.96 -31.43 19.30
N ARG A 167 -6.54 -32.15 20.26
CA ARG A 167 -7.03 -33.51 20.06
C ARG A 167 -8.27 -33.56 19.16
N GLU A 168 -9.21 -32.65 19.35
CA GLU A 168 -10.54 -32.73 18.73
C GLU A 168 -10.72 -31.83 17.51
N LEU A 169 -10.06 -30.66 17.49
CA LEU A 169 -10.15 -29.70 16.37
C LEU A 169 -8.89 -29.69 15.49
N GLY A 170 -7.81 -30.38 15.90
CA GLY A 170 -6.54 -30.41 15.16
C GLY A 170 -5.79 -29.08 15.15
N LEU A 171 -6.18 -28.12 16.00
CA LEU A 171 -5.55 -26.79 16.08
C LEU A 171 -4.51 -26.75 17.21
N PRO A 172 -3.40 -25.99 17.07
CA PRO A 172 -2.31 -26.01 18.06
C PRO A 172 -2.71 -25.64 19.49
N SER A 173 -3.66 -24.71 19.66
CA SER A 173 -4.12 -24.16 20.93
C SER A 173 -5.51 -23.52 20.79
N CYS A 174 -6.18 -23.28 21.93
CA CYS A 174 -7.44 -22.53 21.98
C CYS A 174 -7.25 -21.09 21.50
N GLU A 175 -6.11 -20.44 21.78
CA GLU A 175 -5.79 -19.11 21.25
C GLU A 175 -5.70 -19.12 19.71
N THR A 176 -5.11 -20.17 19.12
CA THR A 176 -5.06 -20.31 17.66
C THR A 176 -6.48 -20.46 17.08
N ALA A 177 -7.34 -21.23 17.73
CA ALA A 177 -8.75 -21.34 17.34
C ALA A 177 -9.48 -20.00 17.48
N MET A 178 -9.32 -19.28 18.58
CA MET A 178 -9.94 -17.98 18.78
C MET A 178 -9.50 -16.99 17.71
N ARG A 179 -8.20 -16.87 17.42
CA ARG A 179 -7.71 -15.97 16.35
C ARG A 179 -8.29 -16.33 14.98
N ALA A 180 -8.33 -17.62 14.65
CA ALA A 180 -8.80 -18.08 13.36
C ALA A 180 -10.31 -17.90 13.15
N TYR A 181 -11.13 -18.26 14.15
CA TYR A 181 -12.59 -18.22 14.04
C TYR A 181 -13.20 -16.86 14.36
N LEU A 182 -12.60 -16.12 15.30
CA LEU A 182 -13.03 -14.77 15.62
C LEU A 182 -12.48 -13.74 14.63
N GLU A 183 -11.43 -14.09 13.86
CA GLU A 183 -10.73 -13.20 12.92
C GLU A 183 -10.20 -11.94 13.65
N VAL A 184 -9.44 -12.16 14.74
CA VAL A 184 -8.91 -11.12 15.63
C VAL A 184 -7.41 -11.31 15.84
N ARG A 185 -6.64 -10.22 15.68
CA ARG A 185 -5.20 -10.10 15.92
C ARG A 185 -4.91 -9.43 17.26
N ASP A 186 -5.48 -9.98 18.32
CA ASP A 186 -5.21 -9.48 19.67
C ASP A 186 -3.98 -10.17 20.28
N THR A 187 -3.04 -9.39 20.79
CA THR A 187 -1.90 -9.88 21.56
C THR A 187 -2.19 -9.90 23.06
N SER A 188 -3.34 -9.37 23.50
CA SER A 188 -3.72 -9.38 24.90
C SER A 188 -4.04 -10.80 25.37
N THR A 189 -3.51 -11.15 26.53
CA THR A 189 -3.82 -12.40 27.25
C THR A 189 -5.06 -12.26 28.13
N ARG A 190 -5.77 -11.13 28.04
CA ARG A 190 -6.93 -10.84 28.90
C ARG A 190 -8.16 -11.51 28.34
N PHE A 191 -8.75 -12.40 29.14
CA PHE A 191 -10.04 -12.98 28.84
C PHE A 191 -11.18 -12.00 29.07
N GLY A 192 -12.24 -12.20 28.30
CA GLY A 192 -13.50 -11.48 28.38
C GLY A 192 -13.46 -10.07 27.79
N ASN A 193 -12.44 -9.77 26.97
CA ASN A 193 -12.48 -8.60 26.11
C ASN A 193 -13.59 -8.75 25.07
N VAL A 194 -14.31 -7.64 24.87
CA VAL A 194 -15.30 -7.49 23.82
C VAL A 194 -14.74 -6.50 22.81
N PHE A 195 -14.71 -6.93 21.56
CA PHE A 195 -14.34 -6.11 20.42
C PHE A 195 -15.60 -5.84 19.61
N THR A 196 -15.97 -4.56 19.50
CA THR A 196 -17.04 -4.15 18.60
C THR A 196 -16.44 -3.38 17.43
N GLU A 197 -16.82 -3.77 16.23
CA GLU A 197 -16.36 -3.16 14.99
C GLU A 197 -17.58 -2.65 14.21
N VAL A 198 -17.49 -1.44 13.67
CA VAL A 198 -18.49 -0.94 12.71
C VAL A 198 -17.79 -0.68 11.39
N LEU A 199 -18.17 -1.43 10.35
CA LEU A 199 -17.65 -1.23 8.99
C LEU A 199 -18.29 0.00 8.37
N MET A 200 -17.46 0.90 7.82
CA MET A 200 -17.96 2.12 7.19
C MET A 200 -18.61 1.81 5.85
N PRO A 201 -19.80 2.33 5.54
CA PRO A 201 -20.51 2.00 4.31
C PRO A 201 -19.95 2.71 3.07
N ALA A 202 -18.82 3.41 3.15
CA ALA A 202 -18.13 3.99 2.00
C ALA A 202 -16.61 3.87 2.15
N SER A 203 -15.90 3.87 1.02
CA SER A 203 -14.45 3.76 0.95
C SER A 203 -13.90 4.42 -0.30
N ILE A 204 -12.76 5.11 -0.18
CA ILE A 204 -11.95 5.59 -1.31
C ILE A 204 -11.20 4.39 -1.90
N THR A 205 -11.45 4.04 -3.15
CA THR A 205 -10.86 2.86 -3.79
C THR A 205 -9.64 3.18 -4.62
N GLU A 206 -9.60 4.37 -5.22
CA GLU A 206 -8.54 4.76 -6.13
C GLU A 206 -8.21 6.25 -6.01
N LEU A 207 -6.91 6.55 -6.09
CA LEU A 207 -6.37 7.89 -6.23
C LEU A 207 -5.35 7.87 -7.37
N GLY A 208 -5.57 8.70 -8.38
CA GLY A 208 -4.64 8.87 -9.49
C GLY A 208 -4.28 10.33 -9.66
N PHE A 209 -3.00 10.66 -9.76
CA PHE A 209 -2.55 12.03 -10.02
C PHE A 209 -1.67 12.04 -11.27
N ASP A 210 -2.02 12.87 -12.24
CA ASP A 210 -1.29 12.95 -13.52
C ASP A 210 -0.26 14.10 -13.55
N GLY A 211 -0.08 14.80 -12.44
CA GLY A 211 0.77 15.99 -12.32
C GLY A 211 -0.02 17.30 -12.26
N THR A 212 -1.26 17.32 -12.76
CA THR A 212 -2.14 18.50 -12.71
C THR A 212 -3.52 18.19 -12.17
N VAL A 213 -4.07 17.02 -12.46
CA VAL A 213 -5.42 16.61 -12.08
C VAL A 213 -5.33 15.41 -11.14
N LEU A 214 -5.98 15.54 -9.98
CA LEU A 214 -6.22 14.42 -9.09
C LEU A 214 -7.58 13.81 -9.41
N ALA A 215 -7.58 12.54 -9.81
CA ALA A 215 -8.75 11.70 -9.95
C ALA A 215 -8.98 10.88 -8.67
N ILE A 216 -10.23 10.80 -8.24
CA ILE A 216 -10.65 10.09 -7.02
C ILE A 216 -11.80 9.16 -7.40
N GLU A 217 -11.66 7.88 -7.03
CA GLU A 217 -12.78 6.92 -7.02
C GLU A 217 -13.15 6.59 -5.59
N ALA A 218 -14.44 6.65 -5.29
CA ALA A 218 -15.00 6.15 -4.05
C ALA A 218 -16.19 5.22 -4.34
N ILE A 219 -16.40 4.25 -3.47
CA ILE A 219 -17.56 3.37 -3.50
C ILE A 219 -18.35 3.51 -2.21
N ALA A 220 -19.67 3.36 -2.28
CA ALA A 220 -20.56 3.41 -1.13
C ALA A 220 -21.68 2.40 -1.26
N ALA A 221 -22.12 1.83 -0.14
CA ALA A 221 -23.30 0.97 -0.08
C ALA A 221 -24.51 1.74 -0.60
N LYS A 222 -25.34 1.09 -1.44
CA LYS A 222 -26.52 1.73 -2.05
C LYS A 222 -27.47 2.38 -1.02
N SER A 223 -27.53 1.82 0.18
CA SER A 223 -28.36 2.29 1.29
C SER A 223 -27.81 3.51 2.03
N LEU A 224 -26.53 3.88 1.84
CA LEU A 224 -25.94 5.04 2.52
C LEU A 224 -26.55 6.37 2.05
N GLY A 225 -26.98 6.46 0.79
CA GLY A 225 -27.41 7.72 0.21
C GLY A 225 -26.24 8.64 -0.13
N GLY A 226 -26.35 9.93 0.22
CA GLY A 226 -25.41 10.96 -0.19
C GLY A 226 -24.22 11.13 0.76
N PHE A 227 -23.00 11.12 0.23
CA PHE A 227 -21.77 11.45 0.95
C PHE A 227 -20.97 12.51 0.20
N ARG A 228 -20.05 13.19 0.89
CA ARG A 228 -19.21 14.27 0.32
C ARG A 228 -17.74 13.92 0.43
N CYS A 229 -16.95 14.38 -0.53
CA CYS A 229 -15.51 14.18 -0.56
C CYS A 229 -14.81 15.53 -0.43
N PHE A 230 -13.85 15.62 0.50
CA PHE A 230 -13.05 16.81 0.71
C PHE A 230 -11.58 16.50 0.47
N LEU A 231 -10.90 17.43 -0.17
CA LEU A 231 -9.45 17.44 -0.35
C LEU A 231 -8.85 18.52 0.54
N THR A 232 -7.82 18.16 1.30
CA THR A 232 -6.99 19.10 2.04
C THR A 232 -5.54 18.93 1.59
N LYS A 233 -4.97 20.00 1.02
CA LYS A 233 -3.55 20.10 0.71
C LYS A 233 -2.81 20.68 1.91
N ARG A 234 -1.69 20.07 2.28
CA ARG A 234 -0.87 20.47 3.40
C ARG A 234 0.59 20.62 2.99
N ALA A 235 1.30 21.47 3.71
CA ALA A 235 2.74 21.58 3.59
C ALA A 235 3.44 20.24 3.90
N PRO A 236 4.71 20.05 3.50
CA PRO A 236 5.45 18.80 3.73
C PRO A 236 5.52 18.36 5.20
N ASP A 237 5.45 19.31 6.15
CA ASP A 237 5.41 19.03 7.59
C ASP A 237 4.05 18.52 8.10
N GLY A 238 3.02 18.60 7.27
CA GLY A 238 1.64 18.22 7.58
C GLY A 238 0.92 19.17 8.55
N LEU A 239 1.54 20.26 8.98
CA LEU A 239 1.00 21.20 9.96
C LEU A 239 0.16 22.27 9.28
N ALA A 240 0.72 22.96 8.28
CA ALA A 240 0.02 24.03 7.58
C ALA A 240 -0.96 23.47 6.55
N VAL A 241 -2.23 23.93 6.62
CA VAL A 241 -3.22 23.70 5.55
C VAL A 241 -3.02 24.77 4.49
N LEU A 242 -2.69 24.35 3.28
CA LEU A 242 -2.44 25.22 2.13
C LEU A 242 -3.71 25.43 1.32
N GLU A 243 -4.57 24.41 1.25
CA GLU A 243 -5.81 24.43 0.49
C GLU A 243 -6.80 23.44 1.09
N HIS A 244 -8.08 23.80 1.12
CA HIS A 244 -9.15 22.89 1.52
C HIS A 244 -10.38 23.15 0.65
N ARG A 245 -10.92 22.11 0.01
CA ARG A 245 -12.08 22.23 -0.87
C ARG A 245 -12.84 20.92 -1.01
N GLU A 246 -14.08 21.03 -1.44
CA GLU A 246 -14.89 19.88 -1.83
C GLU A 246 -14.50 19.39 -3.23
N VAL A 247 -14.45 18.07 -3.42
CA VAL A 247 -14.34 17.42 -4.72
C VAL A 247 -15.68 16.76 -5.03
N PHE A 248 -16.37 17.27 -6.04
CA PHE A 248 -17.67 16.74 -6.44
C PHE A 248 -17.52 15.37 -7.09
N LEU A 249 -18.04 14.34 -6.43
CA LEU A 249 -18.12 13.00 -6.97
C LEU A 249 -19.42 12.82 -7.75
N ARG A 250 -19.35 12.18 -8.92
CA ARG A 250 -20.49 11.86 -9.78
C ARG A 250 -20.63 10.36 -9.91
N ALA A 251 -21.88 9.88 -10.00
CA ALA A 251 -22.15 8.47 -10.26
C ALA A 251 -21.45 8.02 -11.55
N ALA A 252 -20.64 6.96 -11.44
CA ALA A 252 -19.88 6.37 -12.54
C ALA A 252 -20.34 4.95 -12.88
N GLY A 253 -20.99 4.26 -11.94
CA GLY A 253 -21.53 2.93 -12.15
C GLY A 253 -21.91 2.23 -10.85
N GLU A 254 -22.04 0.92 -10.92
CA GLU A 254 -22.31 0.05 -9.76
C GLU A 254 -21.35 -1.14 -9.74
N ARG A 255 -21.02 -1.62 -8.54
CA ARG A 255 -20.19 -2.81 -8.33
C ARG A 255 -20.85 -3.65 -7.24
N GLY A 256 -21.70 -4.61 -7.64
CA GLY A 256 -22.51 -5.39 -6.70
C GLY A 256 -23.46 -4.51 -5.89
N ASP A 257 -23.34 -4.55 -4.56
CA ASP A 257 -24.17 -3.76 -3.63
C ASP A 257 -23.69 -2.31 -3.43
N PHE A 258 -22.69 -1.89 -4.21
CA PHE A 258 -22.09 -0.57 -4.12
C PHE A 258 -22.39 0.31 -5.33
N VAL A 259 -22.56 1.60 -5.08
CA VAL A 259 -22.48 2.67 -6.09
C VAL A 259 -21.04 3.12 -6.20
N VAL A 260 -20.54 3.25 -7.42
CA VAL A 260 -19.22 3.81 -7.72
C VAL A 260 -19.39 5.28 -8.09
N GLN A 261 -18.64 6.15 -7.44
CA GLN A 261 -18.60 7.57 -7.76
C GLN A 261 -17.17 8.01 -8.06
N ARG A 262 -17.04 8.90 -9.06
CA ARG A 262 -15.76 9.43 -9.51
C ARG A 262 -15.80 10.94 -9.55
N GLY A 263 -14.71 11.57 -9.16
CA GLY A 263 -14.50 13.01 -9.28
C GLY A 263 -13.07 13.29 -9.69
N SER A 264 -12.87 14.49 -10.23
CA SER A 264 -11.54 15.00 -10.55
C SER A 264 -11.43 16.46 -10.17
N THR A 265 -10.21 16.91 -9.88
CA THR A 265 -9.96 18.29 -9.49
C THR A 265 -8.53 18.71 -9.87
N GLU A 266 -8.36 19.95 -10.32
CA GLU A 266 -7.05 20.51 -10.64
C GLU A 266 -6.25 20.77 -9.36
N LEU A 267 -5.17 20.04 -9.16
CA LEU A 267 -4.30 20.12 -8.00
C LEU A 267 -2.91 20.60 -8.43
N LYS A 268 -2.61 21.87 -8.12
CA LYS A 268 -1.25 22.40 -8.17
C LYS A 268 -0.59 22.15 -6.82
N ALA A 269 0.29 21.16 -6.77
CA ALA A 269 0.95 20.75 -5.55
C ALA A 269 2.41 20.37 -5.79
N ASP A 270 3.27 20.70 -4.84
CA ASP A 270 4.66 20.24 -4.82
C ASP A 270 4.72 18.74 -4.49
N ARG A 271 5.76 18.05 -4.96
CA ARG A 271 5.94 16.60 -4.75
C ARG A 271 5.96 16.20 -3.28
N GLU A 272 6.50 17.04 -2.41
CA GLU A 272 6.63 16.77 -0.97
C GLU A 272 5.39 17.19 -0.17
N GLU A 273 4.43 17.90 -0.78
CA GLU A 273 3.18 18.24 -0.13
C GLU A 273 2.33 16.99 0.15
N LEU A 274 1.49 17.10 1.19
CA LEU A 274 0.58 16.04 1.61
C LEU A 274 -0.84 16.36 1.15
N ILE A 275 -1.54 15.34 0.68
CA ILE A 275 -2.94 15.38 0.32
C ILE A 275 -3.72 14.47 1.27
N ASP A 276 -4.70 15.04 1.96
CA ASP A 276 -5.70 14.30 2.73
C ASP A 276 -7.01 14.31 1.94
N ILE A 277 -7.52 13.13 1.63
CA ILE A 277 -8.86 12.93 1.06
C ILE A 277 -9.75 12.34 2.14
N VAL A 278 -10.87 13.01 2.42
CA VAL A 278 -11.80 12.63 3.48
C VAL A 278 -13.20 12.46 2.89
N LEU A 279 -13.81 11.29 3.11
CA LEU A 279 -15.23 11.08 2.86
C LEU A 279 -16.03 11.42 4.12
N THR A 280 -17.15 12.10 3.95
CA THR A 280 -17.98 12.58 5.06
C THR A 280 -19.47 12.34 4.78
N HIS A 281 -20.27 12.26 5.82
CA HIS A 281 -21.72 12.08 5.76
C HIS A 281 -22.41 13.10 6.67
N PRO A 282 -23.65 13.54 6.39
CA PRO A 282 -24.36 14.45 7.31
C PRO A 282 -24.47 13.93 8.75
N ALA A 283 -24.54 12.61 8.93
CA ALA A 283 -24.62 11.98 10.24
C ALA A 283 -23.27 11.65 10.88
N LEU A 284 -22.18 11.62 10.10
CA LEU A 284 -20.84 11.29 10.60
C LEU A 284 -19.77 12.20 9.97
N PRO A 285 -18.92 12.83 10.79
CA PRO A 285 -17.92 13.77 10.30
C PRO A 285 -16.88 13.14 9.37
N GLU A 286 -16.67 11.83 9.45
CA GLU A 286 -15.75 11.08 8.60
C GLU A 286 -16.33 9.67 8.38
N LEU A 287 -16.19 9.16 7.16
CA LEU A 287 -16.45 7.77 6.77
C LEU A 287 -15.13 7.07 6.43
N ASP A 288 -14.16 7.82 5.92
CA ASP A 288 -12.88 7.31 5.46
C ASP A 288 -11.88 8.46 5.26
N GLU A 289 -10.59 8.20 5.48
CA GLU A 289 -9.49 9.14 5.31
C GLU A 289 -8.32 8.46 4.59
N LEU A 290 -7.82 9.10 3.54
CA LEU A 290 -6.56 8.73 2.89
C LEU A 290 -5.59 9.92 2.86
N ARG A 291 -4.44 9.72 3.49
CA ARG A 291 -3.30 10.64 3.43
C ARG A 291 -2.20 10.08 2.54
N ARG A 292 -1.73 10.87 1.57
CA ARG A 292 -0.61 10.52 0.67
C ARG A 292 0.26 11.74 0.40
N ARG A 293 1.56 11.52 0.16
CA ARG A 293 2.40 12.54 -0.48
C ARG A 293 2.03 12.61 -1.95
N VAL A 294 2.09 13.81 -2.54
CA VAL A 294 1.86 14.00 -3.97
C VAL A 294 2.81 13.11 -4.78
N HIS A 295 4.08 13.00 -4.37
CA HIS A 295 5.04 12.11 -4.99
C HIS A 295 4.56 10.66 -5.11
N ASP A 296 3.86 10.13 -4.12
CA ASP A 296 3.40 8.74 -4.12
C ASP A 296 2.22 8.48 -5.07
N LEU A 297 1.52 9.54 -5.46
CA LEU A 297 0.38 9.50 -6.37
C LEU A 297 0.79 9.65 -7.85
N LEU A 298 2.02 10.10 -8.10
CA LEU A 298 2.53 10.25 -9.46
C LEU A 298 2.72 8.88 -10.14
N PRO A 299 2.63 8.83 -11.50
CA PRO A 299 2.93 7.61 -12.23
C PRO A 299 4.34 7.10 -11.95
N LEU A 300 4.59 5.80 -12.13
CA LEU A 300 5.92 5.23 -11.85
C LEU A 300 7.04 5.92 -12.64
N ALA A 301 6.77 6.29 -13.89
CA ALA A 301 7.71 7.02 -14.74
C ALA A 301 8.13 8.39 -14.17
N GLU A 302 7.28 9.02 -13.36
CA GLU A 302 7.57 10.27 -12.66
C GLU A 302 8.26 10.05 -11.31
N ARG A 303 7.99 8.90 -10.68
CA ARG A 303 8.54 8.55 -9.36
C ARG A 303 9.94 7.98 -9.44
N ASN A 304 10.15 7.07 -10.37
CA ASN A 304 11.41 6.36 -10.57
C ASN A 304 11.65 6.10 -12.08
N PRO A 305 12.08 7.13 -12.82
CA PRO A 305 12.38 7.01 -14.26
C PRO A 305 13.38 5.90 -14.57
N LEU A 306 14.37 5.73 -13.69
CA LEU A 306 15.42 4.72 -13.83
C LEU A 306 14.82 3.30 -13.81
N LEU A 307 13.89 3.01 -12.88
CA LEU A 307 13.24 1.70 -12.81
C LEU A 307 12.40 1.38 -14.05
N VAL A 308 11.72 2.38 -14.62
CA VAL A 308 10.98 2.21 -15.87
C VAL A 308 11.93 1.83 -17.00
N CYS A 309 13.05 2.54 -17.16
CA CYS A 309 14.05 2.19 -18.15
C CYS A 309 14.64 0.80 -17.93
N LEU A 310 15.04 0.48 -16.70
CA LEU A 310 15.64 -0.82 -16.36
C LEU A 310 14.72 -1.99 -16.70
N SER A 311 13.40 -1.83 -16.57
CA SER A 311 12.45 -2.90 -16.90
C SER A 311 12.50 -3.33 -18.37
N ARG A 312 13.14 -2.55 -19.24
CA ARG A 312 13.38 -2.87 -20.66
C ARG A 312 14.63 -3.71 -20.91
N PHE A 313 15.57 -3.69 -19.97
CA PHE A 313 16.84 -4.42 -20.03
C PHE A 313 16.80 -5.67 -19.14
N TRP A 314 16.22 -5.53 -17.95
CA TRP A 314 16.23 -6.55 -16.91
C TRP A 314 14.85 -7.16 -16.70
N ASP A 315 14.82 -8.47 -16.46
CA ASP A 315 13.66 -9.11 -15.84
C ASP A 315 13.64 -8.76 -14.35
N LEU A 316 12.76 -7.84 -13.95
CA LEU A 316 12.64 -7.40 -12.56
C LEU A 316 12.21 -8.53 -11.60
N THR A 317 11.57 -9.59 -12.11
CA THR A 317 11.24 -10.78 -11.33
C THR A 317 12.51 -11.55 -10.97
N GLU A 318 13.44 -11.66 -11.91
CA GLU A 318 14.75 -12.27 -11.69
C GLU A 318 15.59 -11.45 -10.71
N VAL A 319 15.62 -10.12 -10.86
CA VAL A 319 16.30 -9.22 -9.91
C VAL A 319 15.75 -9.42 -8.50
N ARG A 320 14.42 -9.45 -8.35
CA ARG A 320 13.75 -9.70 -7.06
C ARG A 320 14.11 -11.07 -6.50
N ARG A 321 14.10 -12.12 -7.32
CA ARG A 321 14.49 -13.48 -6.92
C ARG A 321 15.92 -13.52 -6.37
N ARG A 322 16.86 -12.84 -7.03
CA ARG A 322 18.27 -12.76 -6.57
C ARG A 322 18.42 -12.03 -5.24
N LEU A 323 17.57 -11.03 -4.96
CA LEU A 323 17.54 -10.33 -3.68
C LEU A 323 16.93 -11.19 -2.57
N GLU A 324 15.84 -11.90 -2.85
CA GLU A 324 15.14 -12.74 -1.87
C GLU A 324 15.88 -14.06 -1.59
N ARG A 325 16.60 -14.58 -2.58
CA ARG A 325 17.29 -15.88 -2.53
C ARG A 325 18.69 -15.83 -3.16
N PRO A 326 19.61 -15.03 -2.57
CA PRO A 326 20.94 -14.82 -3.15
C PRO A 326 21.76 -16.11 -3.28
N TYR A 327 21.55 -17.09 -2.39
CA TYR A 327 22.25 -18.37 -2.37
C TYR A 327 21.81 -19.35 -3.47
N GLU A 328 20.67 -19.12 -4.12
CA GLU A 328 20.19 -19.95 -5.25
C GLU A 328 20.74 -19.48 -6.60
N THR A 329 21.39 -18.31 -6.64
CA THR A 329 21.85 -17.70 -7.88
C THR A 329 23.28 -18.13 -8.19
N PRO A 330 23.54 -18.80 -9.33
CA PRO A 330 24.89 -19.21 -9.69
C PRO A 330 25.81 -17.99 -9.84
N HIS A 331 26.97 -18.02 -9.18
CA HIS A 331 27.99 -16.99 -9.33
C HIS A 331 28.49 -16.96 -10.77
N ARG A 332 28.21 -15.87 -11.49
CA ARG A 332 28.81 -15.61 -12.80
C ARG A 332 30.19 -14.99 -12.60
N LYS A 333 31.22 -15.52 -13.27
CA LYS A 333 32.54 -14.88 -13.33
C LYS A 333 32.40 -13.55 -14.08
N LEU A 334 32.75 -12.45 -13.42
CA LEU A 334 32.87 -11.14 -14.04
C LEU A 334 34.00 -11.18 -15.09
N ASP A 335 33.68 -10.80 -16.32
CA ASP A 335 34.69 -10.47 -17.32
C ASP A 335 35.34 -9.15 -16.93
N ARG A 336 36.67 -9.06 -17.03
CA ARG A 336 37.41 -7.82 -16.78
C ARG A 336 38.13 -7.40 -18.04
N SER A 337 37.38 -7.13 -19.10
CA SER A 337 37.93 -6.56 -20.33
C SER A 337 38.24 -5.06 -20.14
N PRO A 338 39.18 -4.48 -20.91
CA PRO A 338 39.44 -3.04 -20.88
C PRO A 338 38.21 -2.18 -21.18
N GLN A 339 37.33 -2.66 -22.07
CA GLN A 339 36.04 -2.03 -22.38
C GLN A 339 35.12 -1.95 -21.16
N MET A 340 34.98 -3.05 -20.42
CA MET A 340 34.18 -3.08 -19.18
C MET A 340 34.78 -2.19 -18.09
N ALA A 341 36.12 -2.16 -17.96
CA ALA A 341 36.80 -1.27 -17.01
C ALA A 341 36.57 0.22 -17.34
N PHE A 342 36.57 0.57 -18.62
CA PHE A 342 36.25 1.92 -19.09
C PHE A 342 34.80 2.30 -18.77
N GLN A 343 33.83 1.44 -19.10
CA GLN A 343 32.41 1.62 -18.78
C GLN A 343 32.17 1.79 -17.28
N ALA A 344 32.75 0.94 -16.44
CA ALA A 344 32.66 1.07 -14.99
C ALA A 344 33.24 2.41 -14.49
N SER A 345 34.34 2.87 -15.09
CA SER A 345 34.96 4.16 -14.73
C SER A 345 34.07 5.34 -15.10
N VAL A 346 33.41 5.30 -16.26
CA VAL A 346 32.40 6.29 -16.65
C VAL A 346 31.21 6.26 -15.69
N ALA A 347 30.72 5.07 -15.32
CA ALA A 347 29.63 4.93 -14.37
C ALA A 347 29.98 5.52 -13.00
N HIS A 348 31.22 5.33 -12.53
CA HIS A 348 31.73 5.96 -11.31
C HIS A 348 31.79 7.49 -11.45
N LEU A 349 32.31 8.02 -12.55
CA LEU A 349 32.35 9.47 -12.81
C LEU A 349 30.94 10.09 -12.73
N LEU A 350 29.95 9.49 -13.40
CA LEU A 350 28.55 9.96 -13.35
C LEU A 350 27.99 9.89 -11.92
N THR A 351 28.30 8.82 -11.18
CA THR A 351 27.88 8.67 -9.79
C THR A 351 28.46 9.76 -8.89
N LEU A 352 29.76 10.05 -9.04
CA LEU A 352 30.43 11.12 -8.31
C LEU A 352 29.89 12.51 -8.69
N ALA A 353 29.43 12.68 -9.92
CA ALA A 353 28.72 13.88 -10.37
C ALA A 353 27.25 13.97 -9.90
N GLY A 354 26.81 13.12 -8.96
CA GLY A 354 25.48 13.16 -8.36
C GLY A 354 24.40 12.40 -9.13
N PHE A 355 24.74 11.62 -10.16
CA PHE A 355 23.77 10.75 -10.82
C PHE A 355 23.55 9.46 -10.03
N ARG A 356 22.32 8.94 -10.10
CA ARG A 356 22.02 7.54 -9.76
C ARG A 356 22.29 6.68 -10.97
N THR A 357 23.45 6.03 -10.99
CA THR A 357 23.95 5.30 -12.17
C THR A 357 23.80 3.79 -12.00
N ILE A 358 23.42 3.12 -13.09
CA ILE A 358 23.42 1.67 -13.22
C ILE A 358 24.24 1.31 -14.44
N ASP A 359 25.29 0.53 -14.19
CA ASP A 359 26.02 -0.19 -15.21
C ASP A 359 25.19 -1.42 -15.63
N LEU A 360 24.84 -1.52 -16.91
CA LEU A 360 24.04 -2.64 -17.42
C LEU A 360 24.91 -3.87 -17.69
N GLU A 361 26.23 -3.72 -17.72
CA GLU A 361 27.22 -4.77 -17.95
C GLU A 361 26.86 -5.70 -19.13
N ARG A 362 26.48 -6.95 -18.84
CA ARG A 362 26.11 -7.99 -19.82
C ARG A 362 24.62 -8.08 -20.10
N ASP A 363 23.82 -7.33 -19.34
CA ASP A 363 22.38 -7.22 -19.49
C ASP A 363 22.05 -5.87 -20.18
N ASP A 364 22.89 -5.47 -21.14
CA ASP A 364 22.86 -4.24 -21.96
C ASP A 364 21.83 -4.27 -23.10
N GLN A 365 21.20 -5.44 -23.31
CA GLN A 365 20.29 -5.68 -24.42
C GLN A 365 18.84 -5.37 -24.07
N MET A 366 18.24 -4.42 -24.78
CA MET A 366 16.79 -4.21 -24.74
C MET A 366 16.08 -5.32 -25.50
N ARG A 367 15.08 -5.94 -24.86
CA ARG A 367 14.27 -7.00 -25.49
C ARG A 367 12.88 -6.49 -25.83
N HIS A 368 12.33 -6.98 -26.93
CA HIS A 368 10.92 -6.76 -27.25
C HIS A 368 10.05 -7.48 -26.20
N PRO A 369 9.03 -6.80 -25.61
CA PRO A 369 8.26 -7.34 -24.50
C PRO A 369 7.52 -8.65 -24.85
N GLU A 370 7.17 -8.84 -26.13
CA GLU A 370 6.38 -10.01 -26.56
C GLU A 370 7.21 -11.13 -27.20
N THR A 371 8.39 -10.84 -27.74
CA THR A 371 9.08 -11.77 -28.67
C THR A 371 10.50 -12.14 -28.24
N SER A 372 11.00 -11.60 -27.11
CA SER A 372 12.39 -11.80 -26.62
C SER A 372 13.50 -11.40 -27.61
N VAL A 373 13.15 -10.84 -28.77
CA VAL A 373 14.09 -10.36 -29.79
C VAL A 373 14.81 -9.13 -29.25
N GLN A 374 16.12 -9.08 -29.43
CA GLN A 374 16.93 -7.90 -29.12
C GLN A 374 16.57 -6.77 -30.09
N VAL A 375 16.21 -5.61 -29.55
CA VAL A 375 15.79 -4.44 -30.33
C VAL A 375 16.77 -3.27 -30.26
N ALA A 376 17.52 -3.14 -29.15
CA ALA A 376 18.53 -2.09 -28.99
C ALA A 376 19.53 -2.46 -27.89
N THR A 377 20.58 -1.65 -27.71
CA THR A 377 21.57 -1.80 -26.63
C THR A 377 21.92 -0.46 -25.99
N ALA A 378 22.26 -0.47 -24.71
CA ALA A 378 22.86 0.64 -23.99
C ALA A 378 23.77 0.09 -22.89
N ASP A 379 24.88 0.75 -22.62
CA ASP A 379 25.90 0.26 -21.68
C ASP A 379 25.58 0.69 -20.24
N LEU A 380 25.00 1.88 -20.07
CA LEU A 380 24.63 2.39 -18.76
C LEU A 380 23.39 3.29 -18.81
N LEU A 381 22.75 3.43 -17.65
CA LEU A 381 21.67 4.38 -17.41
C LEU A 381 22.04 5.24 -16.20
N ALA A 382 21.88 6.55 -16.29
CA ALA A 382 22.17 7.45 -15.16
C ALA A 382 21.08 8.50 -15.00
N TYR A 383 20.51 8.64 -13.80
CA TYR A 383 19.45 9.61 -13.52
C TYR A 383 19.88 10.66 -12.51
N HIS A 384 19.83 11.93 -12.92
CA HIS A 384 20.07 13.09 -12.06
C HIS A 384 18.73 13.70 -11.63
N ALA A 385 18.29 13.35 -10.42
CA ALA A 385 16.96 13.71 -9.91
C ALA A 385 16.70 15.24 -9.85
N PRO A 386 17.64 16.10 -9.38
CA PRO A 386 17.37 17.54 -9.27
C PRO A 386 17.09 18.23 -10.60
N ARG A 387 17.71 17.76 -11.69
CA ARG A 387 17.52 18.32 -13.05
C ARG A 387 16.58 17.47 -13.91
N ARG A 388 16.08 16.35 -13.37
CA ARG A 388 15.25 15.37 -14.07
C ARG A 388 15.87 14.87 -15.38
N VAL A 389 17.19 14.69 -15.41
CA VAL A 389 17.92 14.22 -16.61
C VAL A 389 18.19 12.73 -16.49
N LEU A 390 17.81 11.97 -17.51
CA LEU A 390 18.18 10.57 -17.66
C LEU A 390 19.13 10.42 -18.85
N VAL A 391 20.36 10.03 -18.55
CA VAL A 391 21.39 9.70 -19.54
C VAL A 391 21.22 8.26 -19.96
N VAL A 392 21.07 8.04 -21.26
CA VAL A 392 21.23 6.74 -21.91
C VAL A 392 22.66 6.72 -22.44
N GLY A 393 23.51 5.88 -21.86
CA GLY A 393 24.95 5.88 -22.11
C GLY A 393 25.39 4.73 -22.99
N ALA A 394 26.27 5.03 -23.94
CA ALA A 394 27.12 4.04 -24.61
C ALA A 394 28.58 4.40 -24.40
N CYS A 395 29.43 3.39 -24.29
CA CYS A 395 30.85 3.49 -23.98
C CYS A 395 31.66 2.76 -25.07
N THR A 396 32.74 3.35 -25.54
CA THR A 396 33.68 2.69 -26.45
C THR A 396 35.10 3.13 -26.16
N ILE A 397 36.05 2.20 -26.10
CA ILE A 397 37.48 2.54 -25.97
C ILE A 397 38.11 3.01 -27.29
N ASN A 398 37.39 2.87 -28.41
CA ASN A 398 37.87 3.25 -29.74
C ASN A 398 37.18 4.52 -30.25
N VAL A 399 37.63 5.05 -31.38
CA VAL A 399 36.91 6.11 -32.11
C VAL A 399 35.49 5.63 -32.47
N PRO A 400 34.44 6.38 -32.09
CA PRO A 400 33.06 6.09 -32.45
C PRO A 400 32.83 5.92 -33.95
N ARG A 401 31.98 4.96 -34.31
CA ARG A 401 31.51 4.72 -35.67
C ARG A 401 30.08 5.21 -35.84
N GLY A 402 29.65 5.43 -37.08
CA GLY A 402 28.27 5.82 -37.42
C GLY A 402 27.20 4.94 -36.75
N GLU A 403 27.45 3.63 -36.72
CA GLU A 403 26.54 2.64 -36.12
C GLU A 403 26.34 2.83 -34.60
N ASP A 404 27.36 3.31 -33.87
CA ASP A 404 27.29 3.51 -32.43
C ASP A 404 26.27 4.61 -32.08
N TYR A 405 26.22 5.68 -32.90
CA TYR A 405 25.24 6.75 -32.75
C TYR A 405 23.81 6.26 -33.05
N GLU A 406 23.63 5.52 -34.14
CA GLU A 406 22.31 5.03 -34.55
C GLU A 406 21.72 4.05 -33.51
N LYS A 407 22.54 3.15 -32.97
CA LYS A 407 22.13 2.23 -31.88
C LYS A 407 21.68 2.99 -30.63
N LEU A 408 22.48 3.96 -30.20
CA LEU A 408 22.19 4.75 -29.01
C LEU A 408 20.92 5.60 -29.17
N LEU A 409 20.75 6.23 -30.34
CA LEU A 409 19.54 6.99 -30.66
C LEU A 409 18.30 6.10 -30.73
N HIS A 410 18.44 4.90 -31.29
CA HIS A 410 17.35 3.93 -31.34
C HIS A 410 16.95 3.48 -29.92
N ALA A 411 17.91 3.10 -29.08
CA ALA A 411 17.66 2.77 -27.67
C ALA A 411 16.95 3.92 -26.94
N THR A 412 17.47 5.14 -27.09
CA THR A 412 16.91 6.36 -26.49
C THR A 412 15.49 6.62 -26.97
N SER A 413 15.21 6.42 -28.27
CA SER A 413 13.86 6.57 -28.82
C SER A 413 12.88 5.52 -28.31
N LEU A 414 13.32 4.27 -28.10
CA LEU A 414 12.48 3.23 -27.52
C LEU A 414 12.16 3.56 -26.06
N LEU A 415 13.16 3.93 -25.27
CA LEU A 415 12.96 4.34 -23.87
C LEU A 415 12.06 5.56 -23.77
N ARG A 416 12.20 6.54 -24.66
CA ARG A 416 11.32 7.72 -24.72
C ARG A 416 9.84 7.36 -24.90
N ARG A 417 9.49 6.21 -25.50
CA ARG A 417 8.07 5.78 -25.62
C ARG A 417 7.49 5.26 -24.32
N GLU A 418 8.33 4.78 -23.41
CA GLU A 418 7.91 4.37 -22.05
C GLU A 418 7.57 5.60 -21.19
N PHE A 419 8.13 6.74 -21.55
CA PHE A 419 7.84 8.05 -21.01
C PHE A 419 6.70 8.66 -21.83
N GLY A 420 5.49 8.71 -21.25
CA GLY A 420 4.38 9.40 -21.91
C GLY A 420 4.67 10.89 -22.14
N GLU A 421 3.87 11.56 -22.96
CA GLU A 421 3.99 13.01 -23.24
C GLU A 421 4.00 13.89 -21.97
N MET A 422 3.52 13.33 -20.88
CA MET A 422 3.32 13.96 -19.57
C MET A 422 4.57 13.98 -18.71
N THR A 423 5.66 13.29 -19.10
CA THR A 423 6.85 13.17 -18.26
C THR A 423 7.88 14.26 -18.52
N GLU A 424 8.24 15.04 -17.50
CA GLU A 424 9.29 16.09 -17.63
C GLU A 424 10.72 15.52 -17.51
N VAL A 425 10.90 14.21 -17.76
CA VAL A 425 12.23 13.58 -17.74
C VAL A 425 12.93 13.86 -19.06
N ILE A 426 14.09 14.50 -18.99
CA ILE A 426 14.91 14.82 -20.17
C ILE A 426 15.80 13.62 -20.47
N LEU A 427 15.55 12.92 -21.58
CA LEU A 427 16.40 11.82 -22.03
C LEU A 427 17.54 12.34 -22.90
N VAL A 428 18.78 12.08 -22.49
CA VAL A 428 20.01 12.51 -23.16
C VAL A 428 20.79 11.29 -23.65
N PRO A 429 20.94 11.09 -24.98
CA PRO A 429 21.87 10.11 -25.51
C PRO A 429 23.30 10.62 -25.34
N ALA A 430 24.12 9.91 -24.55
CA ALA A 430 25.53 10.23 -24.33
C ALA A 430 26.44 9.08 -24.78
N LEU A 431 27.45 9.41 -25.59
CA LEU A 431 28.48 8.49 -26.05
C LEU A 431 29.82 8.88 -25.42
N PHE A 432 30.42 7.96 -24.67
CA PHE A 432 31.70 8.14 -24.00
C PHE A 432 32.78 7.38 -24.76
N ALA A 433 33.82 8.09 -25.20
CA ALA A 433 34.87 7.54 -26.07
C ALA A 433 36.26 7.65 -25.42
N GLY A 434 36.97 6.53 -25.32
CA GLY A 434 38.34 6.46 -24.80
C GLY A 434 39.42 6.97 -25.77
N GLN A 435 39.05 7.36 -26.99
CA GLN A 435 39.92 7.93 -28.01
C GLN A 435 39.32 9.18 -28.62
N GLU A 436 40.18 10.07 -29.09
CA GLU A 436 39.77 11.25 -29.86
C GLU A 436 39.39 10.87 -31.29
N GLY A 437 38.32 11.50 -31.80
CA GLY A 437 37.96 11.43 -33.21
C GLY A 437 38.24 12.77 -33.91
N ASP A 438 38.39 12.73 -35.23
CA ASP A 438 38.58 13.94 -36.04
C ASP A 438 37.36 14.87 -35.98
N SER A 439 37.50 16.13 -36.44
CA SER A 439 36.41 17.13 -36.42
C SER A 439 35.10 16.63 -37.06
N ALA A 440 35.19 15.79 -38.08
CA ALA A 440 34.02 15.17 -38.73
C ALA A 440 33.21 14.26 -37.79
N VAL A 441 33.86 13.59 -36.83
CA VAL A 441 33.21 12.74 -35.82
C VAL A 441 32.40 13.60 -34.84
N ARG A 442 32.97 14.74 -34.42
CA ARG A 442 32.29 15.70 -33.55
C ARG A 442 31.11 16.38 -34.22
N GLU A 443 31.28 16.83 -35.47
CA GLU A 443 30.18 17.39 -36.27
C GLU A 443 29.06 16.37 -36.50
N GLY A 444 29.42 15.10 -36.73
CA GLY A 444 28.48 14.00 -36.90
C GLY A 444 27.63 13.71 -35.66
N ALA A 445 28.21 13.83 -34.46
CA ALA A 445 27.50 13.69 -33.18
C ALA A 445 26.56 14.88 -32.91
N LEU A 446 27.04 16.10 -33.14
CA LEU A 446 26.27 17.33 -32.96
C LEU A 446 25.05 17.36 -33.89
N ALA A 447 25.23 17.01 -35.17
CA ALA A 447 24.15 16.92 -36.15
C ALA A 447 23.05 15.93 -35.72
N ARG A 448 23.43 14.88 -35.00
CA ARG A 448 22.55 13.83 -34.48
C ARG A 448 22.02 14.09 -33.07
N ARG A 449 22.39 15.21 -32.45
CA ARG A 449 22.06 15.56 -31.05
C ARG A 449 22.48 14.49 -30.04
N VAL A 450 23.60 13.83 -30.29
CA VAL A 450 24.25 12.92 -29.34
C VAL A 450 25.34 13.69 -28.60
N CYS A 451 25.33 13.63 -27.27
CA CYS A 451 26.41 14.19 -26.47
C CYS A 451 27.62 13.26 -26.56
N LEU A 452 28.71 13.72 -27.18
CA LEU A 452 29.96 12.97 -27.28
C LEU A 452 30.93 13.51 -26.24
N LEU A 453 31.48 12.64 -25.40
CA LEU A 453 32.59 12.95 -24.51
C LEU A 453 33.80 12.08 -24.87
N THR A 454 34.81 12.69 -25.48
CA THR A 454 36.11 12.05 -25.76
C THR A 454 36.97 12.00 -24.51
N LEU A 455 38.14 11.36 -24.58
CA LEU A 455 39.06 11.20 -23.45
C LEU A 455 39.44 12.54 -22.78
N ASP A 456 39.73 13.57 -23.59
CA ASP A 456 40.05 14.92 -23.09
C ASP A 456 38.86 15.55 -22.36
N GLU A 457 37.65 15.34 -22.87
CA GLU A 457 36.40 15.85 -22.30
C GLU A 457 36.02 15.10 -21.02
N LEU A 458 36.26 13.80 -20.96
CA LEU A 458 36.13 12.96 -19.76
C LEU A 458 37.14 13.38 -18.69
N THR A 459 38.36 13.70 -19.07
CA THR A 459 39.39 14.19 -18.14
C THR A 459 39.02 15.57 -17.59
N LYS A 460 38.48 16.45 -18.44
CA LYS A 460 37.94 17.75 -17.99
C LYS A 460 36.74 17.56 -17.07
N ALA A 461 35.81 16.68 -17.40
CA ALA A 461 34.66 16.34 -16.57
C ALA A 461 35.09 15.84 -15.19
N TRP A 462 36.12 14.99 -15.13
CA TRP A 462 36.69 14.51 -13.88
C TRP A 462 37.20 15.66 -13.00
N ARG A 463 37.96 16.61 -13.59
CA ARG A 463 38.44 17.78 -12.84
C ARG A 463 37.30 18.63 -12.28
N LEU A 464 36.23 18.84 -13.05
CA LEU A 464 35.05 19.57 -12.56
C LEU A 464 34.43 18.89 -11.34
N VAL A 465 34.37 17.55 -11.33
CA VAL A 465 33.88 16.79 -10.18
C VAL A 465 34.84 16.87 -9.00
N GLU A 466 36.16 16.81 -9.23
CA GLU A 466 37.17 17.00 -8.16
C GLU A 466 37.11 18.39 -7.52
N GLU A 467 36.76 19.40 -8.30
CA GLU A 467 36.63 20.80 -7.86
C GLU A 467 35.26 21.10 -7.22
N GLY A 468 34.33 20.14 -7.19
CA GLY A 468 32.97 20.34 -6.69
C GLY A 468 32.11 21.25 -7.58
N GLU A 469 32.37 21.25 -8.90
CA GLU A 469 31.67 22.01 -9.91
C GLU A 469 30.69 21.13 -10.72
N GLU A 470 29.89 20.30 -10.05
CA GLU A 470 29.01 19.32 -10.70
C GLU A 470 27.96 19.98 -11.61
N ASP A 471 27.48 21.19 -11.28
CA ASP A 471 26.56 21.96 -12.12
C ASP A 471 27.17 22.35 -13.48
N ARG A 472 28.49 22.63 -13.51
CA ARG A 472 29.21 22.91 -14.76
C ARG A 472 29.41 21.63 -15.57
N PHE A 473 29.67 20.50 -14.91
CA PHE A 473 29.68 19.21 -15.57
C PHE A 473 28.30 18.86 -16.18
N LEU A 474 27.21 19.12 -15.46
CA LEU A 474 25.85 18.91 -15.97
C LEU A 474 25.55 19.78 -17.19
N SER A 475 25.92 21.07 -17.14
CA SER A 475 25.76 21.98 -18.27
C SER A 475 26.55 21.50 -19.50
N PHE A 476 27.78 21.03 -19.26
CA PHE A 476 28.65 20.43 -20.26
C PHE A 476 28.03 19.18 -20.90
N LEU A 477 27.49 18.26 -20.08
CA LEU A 477 26.83 17.03 -20.55
C LEU A 477 25.51 17.31 -21.30
N LEU A 478 24.81 18.40 -20.96
CA LEU A 478 23.54 18.77 -21.60
C LEU A 478 23.73 19.62 -22.87
N GLY A 479 24.97 20.04 -23.18
CA GLY A 479 25.24 20.98 -24.26
C GLY A 479 24.58 22.35 -24.05
N LEU A 480 24.32 22.72 -22.80
CA LEU A 480 23.74 24.00 -22.43
C LEU A 480 24.86 25.00 -22.07
N PRO A 481 24.75 26.30 -22.42
CA PRO A 481 25.66 27.29 -21.91
C PRO A 481 25.60 27.30 -20.39
N SER A 482 26.76 27.25 -19.74
CA SER A 482 26.91 27.36 -18.28
C SER A 482 26.17 28.60 -17.76
N LEU A 483 25.20 28.38 -16.87
CA LEU A 483 24.46 29.45 -16.16
C LEU A 483 25.37 30.22 -15.20
#